data_AF-A0A960P1X1-F1
#
_entry.id   AF-A0A960P1X1-F1
#
_cell.length_a   1.000
_cell.length_b   1.000
_cell.length_c   1.000
_cell.angle_alpha   90.00
_cell.angle_beta   90.00
_cell.angle_gamma   90.00
#
_symmetry.space_group_name_H-M   'P 1'
#
loop_
_entity.id
_entity.type
_entity.pdbx_description
1 polymer ?
#
loop_
_entity_poly.entity_id
_entity_poly.type
_entity_poly.pdbx_seq_one_letter_code
_entity_poly.pdbx_strand_id
1 'polypeptide(L)' 'MAAPDYLICLNCESPCYVFEWGDDGVEEAVCEVCGNDELDQFVTEDDFDAITAERD' A
#
# COMPACT_ATOMS: atom_id res chain seq x y z
N MET A 1 -9.32 -2.49 -12.08
CA MET A 1 -8.05 -1.72 -12.05
C MET A 1 -6.93 -2.67 -12.43
N ALA A 2 -5.85 -2.22 -13.06
CA ALA A 2 -4.66 -3.07 -13.10
C ALA A 2 -4.10 -3.15 -11.66
N ALA A 3 -3.72 -4.34 -11.20
CA ALA A 3 -3.04 -4.46 -9.92
C ALA A 3 -1.71 -3.69 -9.96
N PRO A 4 -1.34 -2.95 -8.90
CA PRO A 4 -0.05 -2.28 -8.83
C PRO A 4 1.09 -3.31 -8.73
N ASP A 5 2.33 -2.89 -9.00
CA ASP A 5 3.50 -3.76 -8.82
C ASP A 5 3.82 -4.00 -7.33
N TYR A 6 3.48 -3.04 -6.48
CA TYR A 6 3.65 -3.10 -5.03
C TYR A 6 2.74 -2.06 -4.35
N LEU A 7 2.50 -2.25 -3.05
CA LEU A 7 1.85 -1.26 -2.19
C LEU A 7 2.89 -0.61 -1.28
N ILE A 8 2.60 0.60 -0.79
CA ILE A 8 3.42 1.31 0.18
C ILE A 8 2.77 1.15 1.55
N CYS A 9 3.51 0.62 2.52
CA CYS A 9 3.07 0.51 3.90
C CYS A 9 3.20 1.86 4.61
N LEU A 10 2.09 2.52 4.94
CA LEU A 10 2.06 3.82 5.62
C LEU A 10 2.65 3.78 7.03
N ASN A 11 2.69 2.61 7.68
CA ASN A 11 3.27 2.46 9.02
C ASN A 11 4.80 2.59 9.03
N CYS A 12 5.49 2.23 7.94
CA CYS A 12 6.96 2.24 7.88
C CYS A 12 7.56 2.73 6.57
N GLU A 13 6.74 3.21 5.65
CA GLU A 13 7.09 3.78 4.34
C GLU A 13 7.89 2.82 3.44
N SER A 14 7.76 1.51 3.67
CA SER A 14 8.42 0.48 2.88
C SER A 14 7.51 -0.11 1.80
N PRO A 15 8.06 -0.55 0.64
CA PRO A 15 7.29 -1.29 -0.35
C PRO A 15 6.87 -2.67 0.17
N CYS A 16 5.67 -3.10 -0.21
CA CYS A 16 5.03 -4.35 0.16
C CYS A 16 4.67 -5.14 -1.11
N TYR A 17 5.30 -6.29 -1.29
CA TYR A 17 5.09 -7.18 -2.43
C TYR A 17 4.17 -8.37 -2.12
N VAL A 18 3.81 -8.56 -0.85
CA VAL A 18 2.93 -9.64 -0.38
C VAL A 18 1.55 -9.07 -0.14
N PHE A 19 0.71 -9.12 -1.17
CA PHE A 19 -0.68 -8.66 -1.12
C PHE A 19 -1.55 -9.40 -2.16
N GLU A 20 -2.86 -9.40 -1.92
CA GLU A 20 -3.91 -9.81 -2.84
C GLU A 20 -4.68 -8.59 -3.33
N TRP A 21 -4.90 -8.51 -4.64
CA TRP A 21 -5.58 -7.38 -5.29
C TRP A 21 -6.82 -7.87 -6.04
N GLY A 22 -7.98 -7.40 -5.59
CA GLY A 22 -9.28 -7.71 -6.15
C GLY A 22 -9.86 -6.59 -7.01
N ASP A 23 -11.16 -6.69 -7.27
CA ASP A 23 -11.90 -5.71 -8.08
C ASP A 23 -12.01 -4.33 -7.39
N ASP A 24 -12.09 -4.30 -6.06
CA ASP A 24 -12.25 -3.11 -5.23
C ASP A 24 -10.94 -2.57 -4.62
N GLY A 25 -9.79 -3.20 -4.90
CA GLY A 25 -8.48 -2.80 -4.39
C GLY A 25 -7.77 -3.90 -3.62
N VAL A 26 -7.02 -3.53 -2.57
CA VAL A 26 -6.32 -4.49 -1.71
C VAL A 26 -7.30 -5.30 -0.88
N GLU A 27 -7.26 -6.63 -0.99
CA GLU A 27 -8.10 -7.55 -0.22
C GLU A 27 -7.35 -8.15 0.96
N GLU A 28 -6.05 -8.41 0.79
CA GLU A 28 -5.13 -8.90 1.82
C GLU A 28 -3.75 -8.25 1.62
N ALA A 29 -3.03 -7.88 2.69
CA ALA A 29 -1.65 -7.40 2.59
C ALA A 29 -0.91 -7.63 3.89
N VAL A 30 0.38 -7.98 3.81
CA VAL A 30 1.26 -8.10 4.97
C VAL A 30 2.61 -7.47 4.67
N CYS A 31 2.96 -6.47 5.46
CA CYS A 31 4.25 -5.82 5.37
C CYS A 31 5.34 -6.71 5.95
N GLU A 32 6.24 -7.19 5.09
CA GLU A 32 7.37 -8.04 5.51
C GLU A 32 8.43 -7.30 6.33
N VAL A 33 8.36 -5.96 6.41
CA VAL A 33 9.33 -5.12 7.13
C VAL A 33 8.91 -4.88 8.59
N CYS A 34 7.70 -4.39 8.80
CA CYS A 34 7.21 -4.05 10.14
C CYS A 34 6.16 -5.03 10.70
N GLY A 35 5.68 -5.97 9.88
CA GLY A 35 4.65 -6.93 10.25
C GLY A 35 3.22 -6.37 10.24
N ASN A 36 3.00 -5.16 9.71
CA ASN A 36 1.67 -4.57 9.57
C ASN A 36 0.78 -5.40 8.63
N ASP A 37 -0.45 -5.65 9.04
CA ASP A 37 -1.48 -6.34 8.26
C ASP A 37 -2.78 -5.52 8.14
N GLU A 38 -2.81 -4.29 8.66
CA GLU A 38 -3.96 -3.38 8.50
C GLU A 38 -4.05 -2.86 7.05
N LEU A 39 -5.10 -3.25 6.32
CA LEU A 39 -5.27 -2.96 4.89
C LEU A 39 -5.33 -1.47 4.57
N ASP A 40 -5.93 -0.67 5.45
CA ASP A 40 -6.00 0.80 5.32
C ASP A 40 -4.65 1.49 5.47
N GLN A 41 -3.63 0.78 5.95
CA GLN A 41 -2.25 1.24 6.03
C GLN A 41 -1.45 0.88 4.77
N PHE A 42 -2.08 0.41 3.70
CA PHE A 42 -1.45 0.16 2.42
C PHE A 42 -2.07 1.00 1.32
N VAL A 43 -1.22 1.71 0.58
CA VAL A 43 -1.64 2.57 -0.52
C VAL A 43 -0.84 2.27 -1.78
N THR A 44 -1.35 2.67 -2.94
CA THR A 44 -0.58 2.59 -4.19
C THR A 44 0.51 3.68 -4.22
N GLU A 45 1.46 3.56 -5.15
CA GLU A 45 2.45 4.61 -5.40
C GLU A 45 1.79 5.95 -5.74
N ASP A 46 0.81 5.95 -6.64
CA ASP A 46 0.03 7.14 -7.03
C ASP A 46 -0.67 7.78 -5.82
N ASP A 47 -1.31 6.98 -4.95
CA ASP A 47 -1.99 7.48 -3.75
C ASP A 47 -0.98 8.06 -2.74
N PHE A 48 0.18 7.44 -2.57
CA PHE A 48 1.23 7.92 -1.67
C PHE A 48 1.82 9.26 -2.13
N ASP A 49 2.11 9.39 -3.43
CA ASP A 49 2.54 10.65 -4.03
C ASP A 49 1.46 11.74 -3.84
N ALA A 50 0.18 11.41 -4.01
CA ALA A 50 -0.91 12.35 -3.76
C ALA A 50 -0.96 12.83 -2.28
N ILE A 51 -0.90 11.89 -1.33
CA ILE A 51 -0.91 12.18 0.11
C ILE A 51 0.30 13.05 0.51
N THR A 52 1.47 12.78 -0.06
CA THR A 52 2.70 13.50 0.29
C THR A 52 2.78 14.87 -0.39
N ALA A 53 2.25 15.02 -1.61
CA ALA A 53 2.18 16.29 -2.32
C ALA A 53 1.26 17.32 -1.66
N GLU A 54 0.20 16.89 -0.95
CA GLU A 54 -0.70 17.79 -0.21
C GLU A 54 -0.09 18.35 1.10
N ARG A 55 1.08 17.83 1.52
CA ARG A 55 1.74 18.20 2.78
C ARG A 55 2.81 19.29 2.62
N ASP A 56 3.06 19.76 1.40
CA ASP A 56 3.98 20.86 1.06
C ASP A 56 3.22 22.17 0.73
#